data_AF-A0A540M538-F1
#
_entry.id   AF-A0A540M538-F1
#
_cell.length_a   1.000
_cell.length_b   1.000
_cell.length_c   1.000
_cell.angle_alpha   90.00
_cell.angle_beta   90.00
_cell.angle_gamma   90.00
#
_symmetry.space_group_name_H-M   'P 1'
#
loop_
_entity.id
_entity.type
_entity.pdbx_description
1 polymer ?
#
loop_
_entity_poly.entity_id
_entity_poly.type
_entity_poly.pdbx_seq_one_letter_code
_entity_poly.pdbx_strand_id
1 'polypeptide(L)'
;MACGIVPEVLNQNNYTPWSLRLKTYLVAKDLWDVVQTEPLKPEPPEVACPSDKEQRNAEALHAIQLSCGDDILSFISDTTSAKSAWDILQDKFEITRKLFKDKTRHESDDDDSYLKPLFKHVRGGDWNAAKAFLDQNPEAIRKVYPADGGTIIHPAILGRQFYIVKKLLQLMREEDLAITDVNGCTPLVYAICQESIGIVETMIEKNKNIATMQSSAPNSRNPFFNNRTPVLHAASLGLNEIARKLYTVTPFDELTRGPNEGRDGAELISICFYTQSFVIYVKPTAAETSTPTNDLCLNVENPQDDQGDQPGLNVENPQDDQGDQPGLIHSGTLPVGNAICFACYLDS
;
A
#
# COMPACT_ATOMS: atom_id res chain seq x y z
N MET A 1 2.66 39.98 9.35
CA MET A 1 2.78 38.97 8.27
C MET A 1 3.06 37.65 8.96
N ALA A 2 2.13 36.69 8.93
CA ALA A 2 2.42 35.36 9.44
C ALA A 2 3.52 34.76 8.56
N CYS A 3 4.71 34.55 9.14
CA CYS A 3 5.82 33.93 8.45
C CYS A 3 5.48 32.44 8.32
N GLY A 4 4.91 32.03 7.20
CA GLY A 4 4.71 30.61 6.91
C GLY A 4 6.07 29.91 6.90
N ILE A 5 6.16 28.73 7.52
CA ILE A 5 7.38 27.90 7.58
C ILE A 5 7.95 27.65 6.17
N VAL A 6 7.05 27.49 5.21
CA VAL A 6 7.32 27.44 3.77
C VAL A 6 6.38 28.43 3.05
N PRO A 7 6.80 29.00 1.91
CA PRO A 7 5.98 29.95 1.15
C PRO A 7 4.77 29.29 0.46
N GLU A 8 4.85 27.99 0.19
CA GLU A 8 3.77 27.19 -0.40
C GLU A 8 3.64 25.89 0.40
N VAL A 9 2.41 25.53 0.76
CA VAL A 9 2.12 24.25 1.41
C VAL A 9 2.39 23.07 0.46
N LEU A 10 2.74 21.92 1.03
CA LEU A 10 2.96 20.68 0.30
C LEU A 10 1.70 20.27 -0.45
N ASN A 11 1.86 20.01 -1.73
CA ASN A 11 0.86 19.43 -2.62
C ASN A 11 1.51 18.37 -3.52
N GLN A 12 0.70 17.72 -4.34
CA GLN A 12 1.11 16.62 -5.22
C GLN A 12 2.24 16.96 -6.21
N ASN A 13 2.53 18.24 -6.46
CA ASN A 13 3.46 18.68 -7.50
C ASN A 13 4.73 19.37 -6.96
N ASN A 14 4.82 19.69 -5.67
CA ASN A 14 5.90 20.53 -5.13
C ASN A 14 6.77 19.87 -4.06
N TYR A 15 6.74 18.54 -3.90
CA TYR A 15 7.53 17.84 -2.88
C TYR A 15 9.04 18.12 -2.93
N THR A 16 9.65 18.18 -4.12
CA THR A 16 11.09 18.44 -4.24
C THR A 16 11.49 19.82 -3.68
N PRO A 17 10.90 20.94 -4.14
CA PRO A 17 11.20 22.24 -3.55
C PRO A 17 10.69 22.38 -2.10
N TRP A 18 9.57 21.74 -1.73
CA TRP A 18 9.04 21.75 -0.37
C TRP A 18 10.00 21.08 0.63
N SER A 19 10.44 19.85 0.34
CA SER A 19 11.31 19.06 1.24
C SER A 19 12.63 19.75 1.48
N LEU A 20 13.20 20.38 0.44
CA LEU A 20 14.40 21.20 0.57
C LEU A 20 14.18 22.38 1.56
N ARG A 21 13.09 23.15 1.37
CA ARG A 21 12.80 24.33 2.20
C ARG A 21 12.49 23.96 3.65
N LEU A 22 11.65 22.94 3.86
CA LEU A 22 11.31 22.50 5.20
C LEU A 22 12.54 21.92 5.92
N LYS A 23 13.37 21.14 5.23
CA LYS A 23 14.64 20.67 5.78
C LYS A 23 15.53 21.83 6.21
N THR A 24 15.67 22.87 5.38
CA THR A 24 16.45 24.07 5.76
C THR A 24 15.87 24.75 7.01
N TYR A 25 14.54 24.86 7.12
CA TYR A 25 13.88 25.40 8.32
C TYR A 25 14.18 24.57 9.57
N LEU A 26 14.02 23.25 9.48
CA LEU A 26 14.26 22.32 10.60
C LEU A 26 15.73 22.33 11.05
N VAL A 27 16.67 22.39 10.11
CA VAL A 27 18.11 22.54 10.43
C VAL A 27 18.37 23.87 11.15
N ALA A 28 17.77 24.98 10.68
CA ALA A 28 17.94 26.29 11.32
C ALA A 28 17.34 26.38 12.72
N LYS A 29 16.35 25.53 13.03
CA LYS A 29 15.69 25.42 14.33
C LYS A 29 16.32 24.36 15.25
N ASP A 30 17.36 23.68 14.77
CA ASP A 30 17.96 22.53 15.46
C ASP A 30 16.90 21.44 15.77
N LEU A 31 16.13 21.07 14.74
CA LEU A 31 15.04 20.08 14.81
C LEU A 31 15.23 18.92 13.80
N TRP A 32 16.30 18.92 13.01
CA TRP A 32 16.47 17.94 11.92
C TRP A 32 16.86 16.54 12.42
N ASP A 33 17.61 16.43 13.51
CA ASP A 33 18.04 15.17 14.12
C ASP A 33 16.85 14.29 14.58
N VAL A 34 15.80 14.91 15.13
CA VAL A 34 14.59 14.18 15.56
C VAL A 34 13.76 13.65 14.38
N VAL A 35 13.95 14.19 13.17
CA VAL A 35 13.35 13.66 11.93
C VAL A 35 14.12 12.45 11.40
N GLN A 36 15.39 12.27 11.78
CA GLN A 36 16.21 11.14 11.34
C GLN A 36 16.22 9.97 12.33
N THR A 37 15.96 10.25 13.60
CA THR A 37 16.09 9.28 14.70
C THR A 37 14.79 8.54 14.96
N GLU A 38 14.85 7.23 15.17
CA GLU A 38 13.67 6.46 15.59
C GLU A 38 13.09 7.03 16.90
N PRO A 39 11.75 7.08 17.03
CA PRO A 39 11.11 7.47 18.28
C PRO A 39 11.53 6.50 19.39
N LEU A 40 11.90 7.05 20.55
CA LEU A 40 12.15 6.23 21.74
C LEU A 40 10.81 5.61 22.18
N LYS A 41 10.85 4.39 22.73
CA LYS A 41 9.66 3.81 23.37
C LYS A 41 9.16 4.78 24.45
N PRO A 42 7.85 5.00 24.57
CA PRO A 42 7.32 5.88 25.60
C PRO A 42 7.79 5.40 26.97
N GLU A 43 8.44 6.28 27.72
CA GLU A 43 8.82 5.99 29.11
C GLU A 43 7.55 5.89 29.98
N PRO A 44 7.56 5.11 31.07
CA PRO A 44 6.44 5.01 31.99
C PRO A 44 5.95 6.38 32.45
N PRO A 45 4.64 6.54 32.73
CA PRO A 45 3.97 7.84 32.96
C PRO A 45 4.40 8.61 34.23
N GLU A 46 5.52 8.26 34.87
CA GLU A 46 5.97 8.86 36.14
C GLU A 46 6.91 10.06 35.99
N VAL A 47 7.39 10.41 34.80
CA VAL A 47 8.29 11.57 34.63
C VAL A 47 7.50 12.83 34.28
N ALA A 48 7.27 13.66 35.28
CA ALA A 48 6.67 14.99 35.16
C ALA A 48 7.64 15.98 34.46
N CYS A 49 7.67 15.95 33.13
CA CYS A 49 8.00 17.02 32.16
C CYS A 49 8.39 16.35 30.84
N PRO A 50 7.89 16.81 29.67
CA PRO A 50 8.37 16.30 28.39
C PRO A 50 9.89 16.48 28.33
N SER A 51 10.61 15.42 27.98
CA SER A 51 12.04 15.53 27.71
C SER A 51 12.29 16.51 26.57
N ASP A 52 13.46 17.15 26.54
CA ASP A 52 13.85 18.07 25.46
C ASP A 52 13.67 17.43 24.06
N LYS A 53 13.88 16.12 23.97
CA LYS A 53 13.70 15.35 22.72
C LYS A 53 12.22 15.20 22.34
N GLU A 54 11.32 14.97 23.29
CA GLU A 54 9.88 14.90 23.04
C GLU A 54 9.33 16.26 22.61
N GLN A 55 9.80 17.35 23.23
CA GLN A 55 9.43 18.70 22.85
C GLN A 55 9.92 19.05 21.44
N ARG A 56 11.17 18.72 21.09
CA ARG A 56 11.73 18.90 19.74
C ARG A 56 11.00 18.05 18.70
N ASN A 57 10.66 16.80 19.02
CA ASN A 57 9.83 15.96 18.16
C ASN A 57 8.46 16.58 17.90
N ALA A 58 7.77 17.07 18.94
CA ALA A 58 6.47 17.72 18.80
C ALA A 58 6.56 19.01 17.96
N GLU A 59 7.60 19.82 18.15
CA GLU A 59 7.81 21.04 17.35
C GLU A 59 8.12 20.72 15.88
N ALA A 60 8.96 19.72 15.63
CA ALA A 60 9.27 19.26 14.28
C ALA A 60 8.03 18.69 13.57
N LEU A 61 7.24 17.85 14.26
CA LEU A 61 6.01 17.29 13.74
C LEU A 61 4.99 18.39 13.43
N HIS A 62 4.82 19.35 14.33
CA HIS A 62 3.93 20.48 14.11
C HIS A 62 4.36 21.33 12.91
N ALA A 63 5.67 21.53 12.73
CA ALA A 63 6.20 22.25 11.58
C ALA A 63 5.94 21.51 10.25
N ILE A 64 6.07 20.17 10.24
CA ILE A 64 5.69 19.33 9.09
C ILE A 64 4.19 19.50 8.80
N GLN A 65 3.33 19.34 9.81
CA GLN A 65 1.87 19.44 9.67
C GLN A 65 1.42 20.81 9.14
N LEU A 66 1.94 21.91 9.69
CA LEU A 66 1.63 23.28 9.24
C LEU A 66 2.09 23.56 7.81
N SER A 67 3.07 22.81 7.32
CA SER A 67 3.60 22.96 5.97
C SER A 67 2.86 22.12 4.93
N CYS A 68 1.87 21.31 5.34
CA CYS A 68 1.07 20.45 4.46
C CYS A 68 -0.26 21.10 4.08
N GLY A 69 -0.71 20.88 2.84
CA GLY A 69 -2.11 21.13 2.47
C GLY A 69 -3.05 20.14 3.16
N ASP A 70 -4.34 20.46 3.24
CA ASP A 70 -5.35 19.64 3.94
C ASP A 70 -5.39 18.20 3.41
N ASP A 71 -5.19 18.02 2.11
CA ASP A 71 -5.13 16.72 1.42
C ASP A 71 -3.94 15.88 1.88
N ILE A 72 -2.78 16.50 2.11
CA ILE A 72 -1.58 15.83 2.57
C ILE A 72 -1.59 15.63 4.10
N LEU A 73 -2.17 16.57 4.84
CA LEU A 73 -2.27 16.51 6.29
C LEU A 73 -3.05 15.27 6.76
N SER A 74 -4.11 14.88 6.05
CA SER A 74 -4.87 13.66 6.37
C SER A 74 -4.06 12.36 6.25
N PHE A 75 -2.92 12.37 5.54
CA PHE A 75 -2.05 11.18 5.44
C PHE A 75 -1.10 11.02 6.63
N ILE A 76 -0.86 12.10 7.38
CA ILE A 76 0.06 12.11 8.52
C ILE A 76 -0.66 12.42 9.84
N SER A 77 -2.00 12.43 9.85
CA SER A 77 -2.81 12.80 11.03
C SER A 77 -2.56 11.87 12.22
N ASP A 78 -2.29 10.60 11.94
CA ASP A 78 -2.16 9.56 12.96
C ASP A 78 -0.71 9.37 13.42
N THR A 79 0.21 10.17 12.87
CA THR A 79 1.64 10.09 13.20
C THR A 79 1.93 10.79 14.52
N THR A 80 2.70 10.12 15.38
CA THR A 80 3.14 10.65 16.68
C THR A 80 4.59 11.14 16.68
N SER A 81 5.33 10.89 15.60
CA SER A 81 6.72 11.29 15.46
C SER A 81 6.98 12.06 14.16
N ALA A 82 7.86 13.05 14.24
CA ALA A 82 8.28 13.84 13.09
C ALA A 82 8.99 12.98 12.03
N LYS A 83 9.73 11.97 12.47
CA LYS A 83 10.34 10.97 11.59
C LYS A 83 9.30 10.20 10.79
N SER A 84 8.32 9.60 11.47
CA SER A 84 7.27 8.81 10.78
C SER A 84 6.51 9.68 9.78
N ALA A 85 6.16 10.92 10.15
CA ALA A 85 5.52 11.86 9.23
C ALA A 85 6.41 12.14 8.00
N TRP A 86 7.71 12.39 8.20
CA TRP A 86 8.64 12.65 7.12
C TRP A 86 8.83 11.44 6.19
N ASP A 87 9.03 10.26 6.74
CA ASP A 87 9.24 9.02 5.99
C ASP A 87 8.00 8.67 5.14
N ILE A 88 6.80 8.79 5.70
CA ILE A 88 5.53 8.59 4.96
C ILE A 88 5.42 9.54 3.76
N LEU A 89 5.72 10.83 3.97
CA LEU A 89 5.70 11.81 2.88
C LEU A 89 6.79 11.49 1.85
N GLN A 90 7.99 11.15 2.29
CA GLN A 90 9.09 10.80 1.40
C GLN A 90 8.74 9.59 0.53
N ASP A 91 8.18 8.54 1.12
CA ASP A 91 7.76 7.35 0.39
C ASP A 91 6.64 7.67 -0.60
N LYS A 92 5.56 8.35 -0.15
CA LYS A 92 4.44 8.75 -1.02
C LYS A 92 4.93 9.49 -2.26
N PHE A 93 5.78 10.50 -2.07
CA PHE A 93 6.23 11.36 -3.16
C PHE A 93 7.37 10.76 -3.99
N GLU A 94 8.20 9.89 -3.42
CA GLU A 94 9.21 9.16 -4.18
C GLU A 94 8.57 8.07 -5.04
N ILE A 95 7.52 7.39 -4.56
CA ILE A 95 6.69 6.46 -5.35
C ILE A 95 6.08 7.21 -6.54
N THR A 96 5.35 8.30 -6.24
CA THR A 96 4.69 9.16 -7.23
C THR A 96 5.70 9.69 -8.26
N ARG A 97 6.85 10.21 -7.80
CA ARG A 97 7.93 10.66 -8.68
C ARG A 97 8.44 9.52 -9.55
N LYS A 98 8.71 8.33 -8.99
CA LYS A 98 9.23 7.19 -9.74
C LYS A 98 8.26 6.67 -10.81
N LEU A 99 6.95 6.69 -10.58
CA LEU A 99 5.92 6.40 -11.60
C LEU A 99 5.98 7.38 -12.79
N PHE A 100 6.28 8.65 -12.52
CA PHE A 100 6.09 9.73 -13.49
C PHE A 100 7.38 10.26 -14.11
N LYS A 101 8.57 9.95 -13.54
CA LYS A 101 9.88 10.45 -13.97
C LYS A 101 10.36 9.85 -15.31
N ASP A 102 9.96 8.62 -15.65
CA ASP A 102 10.28 8.01 -16.96
C ASP A 102 9.36 8.52 -18.08
N LYS A 103 8.10 8.86 -17.77
CA LYS A 103 7.10 9.26 -18.77
C LYS A 103 7.14 10.73 -19.20
N THR A 104 7.97 11.56 -18.57
CA THR A 104 8.21 12.95 -18.98
C THR A 104 9.51 13.13 -19.74
N ARG A 105 10.41 12.14 -19.72
CA ARG A 105 11.75 12.21 -20.32
C ARG A 105 11.82 11.62 -21.74
N HIS A 106 10.79 10.89 -22.16
CA HIS A 106 10.69 10.24 -23.47
C HIS A 106 9.69 10.90 -24.43
N GLU A 107 9.38 12.19 -24.26
CA GLU A 107 9.04 12.99 -25.45
C GLU A 107 10.34 13.19 -26.23
N SER A 108 10.89 12.13 -26.81
CA SER A 108 11.92 12.28 -27.82
C SER A 108 11.26 12.99 -28.99
N ASP A 109 11.82 14.13 -29.38
CA ASP A 109 11.39 14.85 -30.58
C ASP A 109 11.40 13.91 -31.81
N ASP A 110 12.22 12.85 -31.77
CA ASP A 110 12.35 11.78 -32.76
C ASP A 110 11.21 10.73 -32.81
N ASP A 111 10.22 10.78 -31.92
CA ASP A 111 9.06 9.87 -32.06
C ASP A 111 8.17 10.32 -33.24
N ASP A 112 8.20 9.56 -34.33
CA ASP A 112 7.43 9.78 -35.57
C ASP A 112 6.13 8.94 -35.62
N SER A 113 5.68 8.43 -34.46
CA SER A 113 4.43 7.68 -34.38
C SER A 113 3.23 8.55 -34.75
N TYR A 114 2.40 8.07 -35.69
CA TYR A 114 1.14 8.74 -36.05
C TYR A 114 0.17 8.92 -34.87
N LEU A 115 0.35 8.17 -33.78
CA LEU A 115 -0.44 8.27 -32.54
C LEU A 115 0.02 9.41 -31.63
N LYS A 116 1.22 9.97 -31.82
CA LYS A 116 1.78 11.03 -30.97
C LYS A 116 0.84 12.22 -30.79
N PRO A 117 0.17 12.76 -31.83
CA PRO A 117 -0.80 13.83 -31.65
C PRO A 117 -1.96 13.40 -30.74
N LEU A 118 -2.55 12.22 -30.95
CA LEU A 118 -3.66 11.73 -30.12
C LEU A 118 -3.27 11.68 -28.64
N PHE A 119 -2.12 11.06 -28.33
CA PHE A 119 -1.65 10.90 -26.96
C PHE A 119 -1.33 12.26 -26.30
N LYS A 120 -0.78 13.21 -27.07
CA LYS A 120 -0.54 14.59 -26.60
C LYS A 120 -1.84 15.33 -26.27
N HIS A 121 -2.84 15.28 -27.16
CA HIS A 121 -4.14 15.92 -26.90
C HIS A 121 -4.83 15.31 -25.67
N VAL A 122 -4.81 13.98 -25.56
CA VAL A 122 -5.38 13.27 -24.41
C VAL A 122 -4.68 13.64 -23.11
N ARG A 123 -3.34 13.70 -23.08
CA ARG A 123 -2.57 14.11 -21.90
C ARG A 123 -2.84 15.57 -21.51
N GLY A 124 -2.92 16.44 -22.51
CA GLY A 124 -3.14 17.88 -22.35
C GLY A 124 -4.58 18.27 -22.03
N GLY A 125 -5.54 17.36 -22.17
CA GLY A 125 -6.95 17.62 -21.87
C GLY A 125 -7.79 18.12 -23.05
N ASP A 126 -7.24 18.11 -24.28
CA ASP A 126 -7.99 18.51 -25.48
C ASP A 126 -8.82 17.33 -26.03
N TRP A 127 -9.96 17.10 -25.38
CA TRP A 127 -10.89 16.04 -25.81
C TRP A 127 -11.42 16.26 -27.23
N ASN A 128 -11.59 17.50 -27.67
CA ASN A 128 -12.17 17.77 -28.98
C ASN A 128 -11.21 17.35 -30.09
N ALA A 129 -9.93 17.72 -29.98
CA ALA A 129 -8.90 17.26 -30.90
C ALA A 129 -8.68 15.75 -30.83
N ALA A 130 -8.64 15.18 -29.61
CA ALA A 130 -8.52 13.73 -29.42
C ALA A 130 -9.70 12.98 -30.05
N LYS A 131 -10.92 13.45 -29.86
CA LYS A 131 -12.13 12.86 -30.44
C LYS A 131 -12.13 12.99 -31.95
N ALA A 132 -11.78 14.15 -32.51
CA ALA A 132 -11.67 14.32 -33.96
C ALA A 132 -10.66 13.33 -34.58
N PHE A 133 -9.55 13.08 -33.89
CA PHE A 133 -8.57 12.06 -34.30
C PHE A 133 -9.16 10.65 -34.26
N LEU A 134 -9.85 10.28 -33.18
CA LEU A 134 -10.49 8.97 -33.03
C LEU A 134 -11.65 8.76 -34.02
N ASP A 135 -12.40 9.81 -34.35
CA ASP A 135 -13.46 9.76 -35.35
C ASP A 135 -12.88 9.46 -36.75
N GLN A 136 -11.67 9.96 -37.05
CA GLN A 136 -10.95 9.69 -38.31
C GLN A 136 -10.20 8.34 -38.29
N ASN A 137 -9.76 7.89 -37.12
CA ASN A 137 -8.94 6.67 -36.94
C ASN A 137 -9.49 5.82 -35.78
N PRO A 138 -10.65 5.15 -35.95
CA PRO A 138 -11.33 4.46 -34.83
C PRO A 138 -10.52 3.32 -34.21
N GLU A 139 -9.60 2.71 -34.96
CA GLU A 139 -8.71 1.65 -34.47
C GLU A 139 -7.67 2.15 -33.47
N ALA A 140 -7.37 3.45 -33.44
CA ALA A 140 -6.39 4.05 -32.55
C ALA A 140 -6.75 3.88 -31.07
N ILE A 141 -8.04 3.72 -30.73
CA ILE A 141 -8.51 3.50 -29.34
C ILE A 141 -7.90 2.25 -28.70
N ARG A 142 -7.54 1.23 -29.49
CA ARG A 142 -6.99 -0.06 -29.02
C ARG A 142 -5.48 -0.18 -29.24
N LYS A 143 -4.83 0.85 -29.76
CA LYS A 143 -3.40 0.82 -30.02
C LYS A 143 -2.63 1.18 -28.76
N VAL A 144 -1.50 0.51 -28.61
CA VAL A 144 -0.46 0.88 -27.65
C VAL A 144 0.45 1.93 -28.27
N TYR A 145 0.91 2.85 -27.46
CA TYR A 145 1.88 3.84 -27.90
C TYR A 145 3.27 3.20 -27.94
N PRO A 146 4.00 3.29 -29.05
CA PRO A 146 5.28 2.59 -29.18
C PRO A 146 6.32 2.97 -28.11
N ALA A 147 6.32 4.23 -27.66
CA ALA A 147 7.33 4.75 -26.74
C ALA A 147 7.18 4.22 -25.30
N ASP A 148 5.96 4.01 -24.82
CA ASP A 148 5.69 3.59 -23.43
C ASP A 148 4.87 2.30 -23.32
N GLY A 149 4.47 1.68 -24.43
CA GLY A 149 3.67 0.46 -24.48
C GLY A 149 2.24 0.61 -23.95
N GLY A 150 1.85 1.80 -23.47
CA GLY A 150 0.56 2.05 -22.83
C GLY A 150 -0.54 2.36 -23.84
N THR A 151 -1.78 2.03 -23.47
CA THR A 151 -2.98 2.48 -24.19
C THR A 151 -3.29 3.95 -23.90
N ILE A 152 -4.20 4.54 -24.68
CA ILE A 152 -4.52 5.98 -24.66
C ILE A 152 -5.07 6.46 -23.30
N ILE A 153 -5.56 5.56 -22.45
CA ILE A 153 -6.04 5.89 -21.11
C ILE A 153 -4.90 6.17 -20.10
N HIS A 154 -3.72 5.58 -20.28
CA HIS A 154 -2.55 5.83 -19.42
C HIS A 154 -2.16 7.31 -19.37
N PRO A 155 -1.91 8.00 -20.50
CA PRO A 155 -1.60 9.43 -20.48
C PRO A 155 -2.79 10.28 -20.01
N ALA A 156 -4.05 9.84 -20.21
CA ALA A 156 -5.23 10.55 -19.73
C ALA A 156 -5.26 10.62 -18.19
N ILE A 157 -5.02 9.48 -17.54
CA ILE A 157 -4.95 9.39 -16.07
C ILE A 157 -3.72 10.16 -15.56
N LEU A 158 -2.57 9.98 -16.21
CA LEU A 158 -1.33 10.68 -15.86
C LEU A 158 -1.46 12.20 -15.93
N GLY A 159 -2.17 12.71 -16.96
CA GLY A 159 -2.49 14.13 -17.09
C GLY A 159 -3.65 14.60 -16.21
N ARG A 160 -4.21 13.74 -15.35
CA ARG A 160 -5.38 13.99 -14.50
C ARG A 160 -6.62 14.43 -15.27
N GLN A 161 -6.75 14.00 -16.52
CA GLN A 161 -7.85 14.33 -17.41
C GLN A 161 -9.04 13.41 -17.16
N PHE A 162 -9.57 13.41 -15.93
CA PHE A 162 -10.59 12.45 -15.48
C PHE A 162 -11.90 12.48 -16.31
N TYR A 163 -12.26 13.64 -16.85
CA TYR A 163 -13.37 13.74 -17.81
C TYR A 163 -13.10 12.91 -19.08
N ILE A 164 -11.89 13.03 -19.64
CA ILE A 164 -11.45 12.24 -20.80
C ILE A 164 -11.40 10.76 -20.44
N VAL A 165 -10.84 10.40 -19.28
CA VAL A 165 -10.80 9.01 -18.81
C VAL A 165 -12.20 8.37 -18.84
N LYS A 166 -13.23 9.05 -18.31
CA LYS A 166 -14.61 8.54 -18.35
C LYS A 166 -15.14 8.37 -19.77
N LYS A 167 -14.81 9.28 -20.70
CA LYS A 167 -15.17 9.13 -22.12
C LYS A 167 -14.45 7.96 -22.78
N LEU A 168 -13.17 7.77 -22.49
CA LEU A 168 -12.38 6.65 -23.01
C LEU A 168 -12.91 5.30 -22.52
N LEU A 169 -13.27 5.18 -21.24
CA LEU A 169 -13.85 3.96 -20.68
C LEU A 169 -15.18 3.56 -21.34
N GLN A 170 -15.94 4.52 -21.89
CA GLN A 170 -17.14 4.23 -22.67
C GLN A 170 -16.82 3.65 -24.06
N LEU A 171 -15.65 3.97 -24.62
CA LEU A 171 -15.23 3.54 -25.96
C LEU A 171 -14.37 2.26 -25.95
N MET A 172 -13.66 2.02 -24.85
CA MET A 172 -12.77 0.87 -24.68
C MET A 172 -13.53 -0.42 -24.34
N ARG A 173 -12.99 -1.56 -24.78
CA ARG A 173 -13.40 -2.88 -24.31
C ARG A 173 -12.73 -3.22 -22.97
N GLU A 174 -13.18 -4.29 -22.33
CA GLU A 174 -12.60 -4.75 -21.07
C GLU A 174 -11.14 -5.18 -21.25
N GLU A 175 -10.82 -5.84 -22.36
CA GLU A 175 -9.46 -6.31 -22.67
C GLU A 175 -8.51 -5.14 -22.93
N ASP A 176 -8.99 -4.07 -23.55
CA ASP A 176 -8.20 -2.86 -23.81
C ASP A 176 -7.77 -2.19 -22.49
N LEU A 177 -8.56 -2.33 -21.42
CA LEU A 177 -8.30 -1.80 -20.08
C LEU A 177 -7.30 -2.64 -19.28
N ALA A 178 -7.11 -3.91 -19.66
CA ALA A 178 -6.16 -4.83 -19.03
C ALA A 178 -4.73 -4.69 -19.57
N ILE A 179 -4.53 -3.98 -20.68
CA ILE A 179 -3.21 -3.80 -21.29
C ILE A 179 -2.30 -3.00 -20.34
N THR A 180 -1.09 -3.52 -20.11
CA THR A 180 -0.05 -2.89 -19.30
C THR A 180 0.92 -2.08 -20.16
N ASP A 181 1.55 -1.08 -19.55
CA ASP A 181 2.63 -0.31 -20.19
C ASP A 181 4.00 -1.03 -20.09
N VAL A 182 5.08 -0.40 -20.55
CA VAL A 182 6.46 -0.93 -20.46
C VAL A 182 6.94 -1.19 -19.02
N ASN A 183 6.29 -0.57 -18.03
CA ASN A 183 6.52 -0.79 -16.61
C ASN A 183 5.59 -1.86 -16.05
N GLY A 184 4.90 -2.61 -16.90
CA GLY A 184 3.96 -3.64 -16.48
C GLY A 184 2.77 -3.10 -15.71
N CYS A 185 2.57 -1.79 -15.67
CA CYS A 185 1.54 -1.17 -14.86
C CYS A 185 0.25 -1.08 -15.67
N THR A 186 -0.87 -1.50 -15.08
CA THR A 186 -2.19 -1.30 -15.67
C THR A 186 -2.64 0.15 -15.49
N PRO A 187 -3.61 0.63 -16.29
CA PRO A 187 -4.28 1.90 -16.06
C PRO A 187 -4.79 2.07 -14.62
N LEU A 188 -5.25 0.99 -13.97
CA LEU A 188 -5.78 1.03 -12.61
C LEU A 188 -4.71 1.50 -11.61
N VAL A 189 -3.46 1.02 -11.74
CA VAL A 189 -2.35 1.43 -10.87
C VAL A 189 -2.11 2.93 -11.01
N TYR A 190 -2.15 3.48 -12.24
CA TYR A 190 -2.06 4.92 -12.43
C TYR A 190 -3.20 5.67 -11.73
N ALA A 191 -4.44 5.17 -11.78
CA ALA A 191 -5.58 5.83 -11.13
C ALA A 191 -5.44 5.84 -9.60
N ILE A 192 -4.92 4.76 -9.01
CA ILE A 192 -4.59 4.67 -7.58
C ILE A 192 -3.55 5.73 -7.22
N CYS A 193 -2.48 5.84 -8.00
CA CYS A 193 -1.43 6.83 -7.76
C CYS A 193 -1.88 8.29 -7.97
N GLN A 194 -2.97 8.51 -8.72
CA GLN A 194 -3.62 9.82 -8.81
C GLN A 194 -4.67 10.05 -7.72
N GLU A 195 -4.84 9.09 -6.80
CA GLU A 195 -5.71 9.16 -5.62
C GLU A 195 -7.19 9.41 -5.97
N SER A 196 -7.57 9.06 -7.20
CA SER A 196 -8.91 9.36 -7.74
C SER A 196 -9.84 8.17 -7.56
N ILE A 197 -10.44 8.06 -6.37
CA ILE A 197 -11.35 6.97 -6.00
C ILE A 197 -12.46 6.74 -7.03
N GLY A 198 -13.12 7.80 -7.51
CA GLY A 198 -14.22 7.65 -8.47
C GLY A 198 -13.78 7.11 -9.82
N ILE A 199 -12.51 7.35 -10.23
CA ILE A 199 -11.95 6.75 -11.45
C ILE A 199 -11.59 5.29 -11.19
N VAL A 200 -10.99 4.98 -10.04
CA VAL A 200 -10.71 3.61 -9.62
C VAL A 200 -11.99 2.76 -9.64
N GLU A 201 -13.07 3.24 -9.04
CA GLU A 201 -14.37 2.55 -9.05
C GLU A 201 -14.90 2.34 -10.47
N THR A 202 -14.90 3.40 -11.29
CA THR A 202 -15.38 3.31 -12.68
C THR A 202 -14.59 2.26 -13.49
N MET A 203 -13.29 2.11 -13.23
CA MET A 203 -12.43 1.15 -13.92
C MET A 203 -12.68 -0.30 -13.44
N ILE A 204 -12.85 -0.50 -12.12
CA ILE A 204 -13.18 -1.81 -11.55
C ILE A 204 -14.57 -2.27 -12.02
N GLU A 205 -15.55 -1.36 -12.09
CA GLU A 205 -16.88 -1.65 -12.64
C GLU A 205 -16.80 -2.11 -14.09
N LYS A 206 -15.90 -1.51 -14.88
CA LYS A 206 -15.70 -1.85 -16.29
C LYS A 206 -14.99 -3.18 -16.48
N ASN A 207 -13.95 -3.47 -15.71
CA ASN A 207 -13.23 -4.75 -15.77
C ASN A 207 -12.69 -5.11 -14.38
N LYS A 208 -13.33 -6.08 -13.71
CA LYS A 208 -12.94 -6.49 -12.35
C LYS A 208 -11.60 -7.23 -12.31
N ASN A 209 -11.21 -7.88 -13.40
CA ASN A 209 -9.98 -8.68 -13.45
C ASN A 209 -8.73 -7.82 -13.27
N ILE A 210 -8.78 -6.54 -13.64
CA ILE A 210 -7.62 -5.64 -13.46
C ILE A 210 -7.28 -5.41 -11.98
N ALA A 211 -8.18 -5.73 -11.04
CA ALA A 211 -7.94 -5.62 -9.60
C ALA A 211 -7.01 -6.72 -9.05
N THR A 212 -6.80 -7.81 -9.78
CA THR A 212 -5.87 -8.89 -9.43
C THR A 212 -4.60 -8.87 -10.27
N MET A 213 -4.59 -8.13 -11.38
CA MET A 213 -3.44 -8.06 -12.27
C MET A 213 -2.23 -7.43 -11.58
N GLN A 214 -1.20 -8.24 -11.40
CA GLN A 214 0.07 -7.80 -10.85
C GLN A 214 0.81 -6.93 -11.86
N SER A 215 1.45 -5.87 -11.36
CA SER A 215 2.39 -5.11 -12.16
C SER A 215 3.64 -5.97 -12.42
N SER A 216 3.93 -6.27 -13.68
CA SER A 216 5.06 -7.15 -14.05
C SER A 216 6.01 -6.43 -14.99
N ALA A 217 7.14 -5.94 -14.45
CA ALA A 217 8.20 -5.38 -15.26
C ALA A 217 9.50 -6.14 -15.02
N PRO A 218 9.71 -7.28 -15.70
CA PRO A 218 10.92 -8.09 -15.55
C PRO A 218 12.21 -7.31 -15.86
N ASN A 219 12.11 -6.23 -16.65
CA ASN A 219 13.23 -5.35 -17.00
C ASN A 219 13.19 -3.98 -16.28
N SER A 220 12.22 -3.74 -15.39
CA SER A 220 12.15 -2.50 -14.66
C SER A 220 13.31 -2.43 -13.67
N ARG A 221 14.07 -1.33 -13.76
CA ARG A 221 15.06 -0.94 -12.74
C ARG A 221 14.41 -0.57 -11.41
N ASN A 222 13.09 -0.54 -11.34
CA ASN A 222 12.32 -0.14 -10.19
C ASN A 222 11.62 -1.36 -9.55
N PRO A 223 12.26 -2.02 -8.56
CA PRO A 223 11.72 -3.18 -7.87
C PRO A 223 10.44 -2.87 -7.07
N PHE A 224 10.12 -1.59 -6.86
CA PHE A 224 8.93 -1.19 -6.11
C PHE A 224 7.63 -1.66 -6.79
N PHE A 225 7.57 -1.65 -8.13
CA PHE A 225 6.35 -2.00 -8.87
C PHE A 225 6.27 -3.47 -9.27
N ASN A 226 7.34 -4.24 -9.06
CA ASN A 226 7.38 -5.61 -9.55
C ASN A 226 6.57 -6.54 -8.65
N ASN A 227 5.72 -7.32 -9.30
CA ASN A 227 4.91 -8.38 -8.73
C ASN A 227 3.97 -7.88 -7.63
N ARG A 228 3.42 -6.67 -7.75
CA ARG A 228 2.45 -6.13 -6.79
C ARG A 228 1.06 -6.04 -7.38
N THR A 229 0.07 -6.47 -6.61
CA THR A 229 -1.34 -6.25 -6.89
C THR A 229 -1.76 -4.80 -6.64
N PRO A 230 -2.85 -4.33 -7.28
CA PRO A 230 -3.41 -3.00 -7.04
C PRO A 230 -3.70 -2.70 -5.57
N VAL A 231 -4.16 -3.68 -4.78
CA VAL A 231 -4.43 -3.50 -3.34
C VAL A 231 -3.15 -3.16 -2.56
N LEU A 232 -2.01 -3.79 -2.90
CA LEU A 232 -0.72 -3.46 -2.29
C LEU A 232 -0.23 -2.07 -2.66
N HIS A 233 -0.48 -1.61 -3.89
CA HIS A 233 -0.17 -0.23 -4.29
C HIS A 233 -1.00 0.78 -3.49
N ALA A 234 -2.29 0.54 -3.33
CA ALA A 234 -3.15 1.43 -2.55
C ALA A 234 -2.77 1.43 -1.06
N ALA A 235 -2.48 0.25 -0.49
CA ALA A 235 -2.09 0.11 0.91
C ALA A 235 -0.74 0.80 1.20
N SER A 236 0.28 0.60 0.35
CA SER A 236 1.60 1.22 0.53
C SER A 236 1.57 2.75 0.42
N LEU A 237 0.58 3.29 -0.30
CA LEU A 237 0.32 4.73 -0.40
C LEU A 237 -0.55 5.28 0.74
N GLY A 238 -1.00 4.44 1.67
CA GLY A 238 -1.92 4.84 2.76
C GLY A 238 -3.32 5.20 2.27
N LEU A 239 -3.71 4.79 1.06
CA LEU A 239 -5.01 5.11 0.46
C LEU A 239 -6.09 4.15 0.98
N ASN A 240 -6.37 4.24 2.28
CA ASN A 240 -7.19 3.28 3.03
C ASN A 240 -8.54 2.97 2.38
N GLU A 241 -9.24 3.99 1.88
CA GLU A 241 -10.54 3.79 1.25
C GLU A 241 -10.44 3.03 -0.08
N ILE A 242 -9.45 3.36 -0.91
CA ILE A 242 -9.18 2.70 -2.18
C ILE A 242 -8.69 1.26 -1.92
N ALA A 243 -7.78 1.08 -0.96
CA ALA A 243 -7.25 -0.22 -0.56
C ALA A 243 -8.37 -1.15 -0.08
N ARG A 244 -9.31 -0.64 0.74
CA ARG A 244 -10.50 -1.40 1.16
C ARG A 244 -11.37 -1.80 -0.02
N LYS A 245 -11.64 -0.90 -0.95
CA LYS A 245 -12.44 -1.22 -2.15
C LYS A 245 -11.77 -2.30 -3.00
N LEU A 246 -10.46 -2.16 -3.24
CA LEU A 246 -9.69 -3.17 -3.97
C LEU A 246 -9.70 -4.51 -3.25
N TYR A 247 -9.47 -4.51 -1.93
CA TYR A 247 -9.54 -5.72 -1.12
C TYR A 247 -10.88 -6.45 -1.25
N THR A 248 -12.00 -5.73 -1.29
CA THR A 248 -13.33 -6.37 -1.46
C THR A 248 -13.56 -7.01 -2.82
N VAL A 249 -12.81 -6.62 -3.85
CA VAL A 249 -12.92 -7.19 -5.20
C VAL A 249 -11.77 -8.13 -5.55
N THR A 250 -10.71 -8.17 -4.75
CA THR A 250 -9.60 -9.11 -4.87
C THR A 250 -9.96 -10.43 -4.17
N PRO A 251 -10.00 -11.57 -4.88
CA PRO A 251 -10.24 -12.87 -4.27
C PRO A 251 -9.20 -13.20 -3.19
N PHE A 252 -9.64 -13.83 -2.10
CA PHE A 252 -8.77 -14.20 -0.98
C PHE A 252 -7.63 -15.15 -1.39
N ASP A 253 -7.93 -16.11 -2.27
CA ASP A 253 -6.94 -17.06 -2.79
C ASP A 253 -5.81 -16.34 -3.56
N GLU A 254 -6.10 -15.21 -4.21
CA GLU A 254 -5.08 -14.43 -4.92
C GLU A 254 -4.04 -13.84 -3.95
N LEU A 255 -4.46 -13.48 -2.74
CA LEU A 255 -3.59 -12.91 -1.72
C LEU A 255 -2.83 -13.97 -0.91
N THR A 256 -3.36 -15.19 -0.80
CA THR A 256 -2.82 -16.25 0.07
C THR A 256 -2.13 -17.39 -0.69
N ARG A 257 -2.53 -17.63 -1.94
CA ARG A 257 -2.08 -18.74 -2.79
C ARG A 257 -1.80 -18.32 -4.24
N GLY A 258 -1.86 -17.02 -4.52
CA GLY A 258 -1.65 -16.47 -5.85
C GLY A 258 -0.21 -16.61 -6.37
N PRO A 259 0.14 -15.93 -7.46
CA PRO A 259 1.43 -16.09 -8.16
C PRO A 259 2.67 -15.84 -7.30
N ASN A 260 2.52 -15.14 -6.18
CA ASN A 260 3.58 -14.86 -5.21
C ASN A 260 3.51 -15.72 -3.95
N GLU A 261 2.84 -16.87 -3.98
CA GLU A 261 2.81 -17.88 -2.89
C GLU A 261 2.39 -17.27 -1.53
N GLY A 262 1.43 -16.36 -1.54
CA GLY A 262 0.92 -15.71 -0.32
C GLY A 262 1.73 -14.52 0.20
N ARG A 263 2.84 -14.16 -0.47
CA ARG A 263 3.64 -12.96 -0.13
C ARG A 263 2.80 -11.69 -0.14
N ASP A 264 1.85 -11.58 -1.06
CA ASP A 264 0.99 -10.40 -1.19
C ASP A 264 0.12 -10.20 0.05
N GLY A 265 -0.45 -11.28 0.60
CA GLY A 265 -1.20 -11.22 1.85
C GLY A 265 -0.32 -10.86 3.06
N ALA A 266 0.87 -11.47 3.17
CA ALA A 266 1.82 -11.17 4.24
C ALA A 266 2.29 -9.70 4.21
N GLU A 267 2.55 -9.18 3.01
CA GLU A 267 2.94 -7.78 2.83
C GLU A 267 1.80 -6.82 3.17
N LEU A 268 0.57 -7.13 2.72
CA LEU A 268 -0.60 -6.31 3.03
C LEU A 268 -0.81 -6.19 4.55
N ILE A 269 -0.69 -7.29 5.28
CA ILE A 269 -0.75 -7.31 6.75
C ILE A 269 0.36 -6.46 7.37
N SER A 270 1.60 -6.62 6.88
CA SER A 270 2.76 -5.85 7.36
C SER A 270 2.56 -4.35 7.17
N ILE A 271 2.04 -3.94 6.01
CA ILE A 271 1.70 -2.54 5.71
C ILE A 271 0.60 -2.04 6.66
N CYS A 272 -0.43 -2.84 6.92
CA CYS A 272 -1.52 -2.45 7.83
C CYS A 272 -1.01 -2.20 9.25
N PHE A 273 -0.11 -3.05 9.76
CA PHE A 273 0.52 -2.83 11.07
C PHE A 273 1.39 -1.57 11.09
N TYR A 274 2.21 -1.36 10.06
CA TYR A 274 3.09 -0.20 9.98
C TYR A 274 2.30 1.12 9.90
N THR A 275 1.22 1.13 9.12
CA THR A 275 0.38 2.31 8.90
C THR A 275 -0.72 2.49 9.94
N GLN A 276 -0.83 1.58 10.91
CA GLN A 276 -1.93 1.50 11.90
C GLN A 276 -3.33 1.50 11.25
N SER A 277 -3.41 1.05 10.00
CA SER A 277 -4.65 1.02 9.22
C SER A 277 -5.32 -0.35 9.34
N PHE A 278 -6.12 -0.52 10.40
CA PHE A 278 -6.78 -1.79 10.71
C PHE A 278 -8.10 -2.03 9.93
N VAL A 279 -8.39 -1.24 8.90
CA VAL A 279 -9.69 -1.30 8.20
C VAL A 279 -9.76 -2.47 7.20
N ILE A 280 -8.61 -3.05 6.82
CA ILE A 280 -8.54 -4.21 5.93
C ILE A 280 -8.59 -5.49 6.79
N TYR A 281 -9.80 -5.95 7.09
CA TYR A 281 -10.00 -7.22 7.79
C TYR A 281 -9.67 -8.39 6.87
N VAL A 282 -8.48 -8.96 7.04
CA VAL A 282 -8.19 -10.29 6.49
C VAL A 282 -8.91 -11.31 7.35
N LYS A 283 -10.06 -11.79 6.89
CA LYS A 283 -10.75 -12.90 7.56
C LYS A 283 -9.82 -14.10 7.55
N PRO A 284 -9.40 -14.62 8.73
CA PRO A 284 -8.72 -15.91 8.77
C PRO A 284 -9.69 -16.97 8.24
N THR A 285 -9.23 -17.83 7.35
CA THR A 285 -9.96 -19.04 6.99
C THR A 285 -9.97 -19.95 8.21
N ALA A 286 -10.98 -19.80 9.08
CA ALA A 286 -11.28 -20.81 10.08
C ALA A 286 -12.05 -21.93 9.39
N ALA A 287 -11.54 -23.16 9.52
CA ALA A 287 -12.35 -24.36 9.37
C ALA A 287 -13.61 -24.21 10.24
N GLU A 288 -14.74 -24.66 9.71
CA GLU A 288 -16.05 -24.56 10.32
C GLU A 288 -16.01 -25.01 11.80
N THR A 289 -16.23 -24.09 12.75
CA THR A 289 -17.27 -24.17 13.80
C THR A 289 -17.16 -23.03 14.83
N SER A 290 -18.33 -22.44 15.12
CA SER A 290 -18.73 -21.64 16.31
C SER A 290 -18.30 -20.17 16.48
N THR A 291 -19.33 -19.31 16.34
CA THR A 291 -19.63 -17.97 16.91
C THR A 291 -18.62 -16.80 16.84
N PRO A 292 -19.10 -15.56 16.52
CA PRO A 292 -18.23 -14.41 16.34
C PRO A 292 -17.91 -13.75 17.69
N THR A 293 -16.67 -13.87 18.16
CA THR A 293 -16.09 -12.94 19.12
C THR A 293 -15.10 -12.03 18.37
N ASN A 294 -15.31 -10.72 18.51
CA ASN A 294 -14.52 -9.65 17.88
C ASN A 294 -13.12 -9.50 18.51
N ASP A 295 -12.31 -10.55 18.49
CA ASP A 295 -10.90 -10.47 18.90
C ASP A 295 -10.01 -11.22 17.91
N LEU A 296 -8.97 -10.54 17.42
CA LEU A 296 -7.92 -11.11 16.58
C LEU A 296 -7.01 -12.01 17.44
N CYS A 297 -7.12 -13.33 17.29
CA CYS A 297 -6.13 -14.29 17.78
C CYS A 297 -5.37 -14.88 16.58
N LEU A 298 -4.07 -14.60 16.48
CA LEU A 298 -3.15 -15.29 15.57
C LEU A 298 -2.59 -16.50 16.30
N ASN A 299 -3.01 -17.71 15.91
CA ASN A 299 -2.31 -18.94 16.32
C ASN A 299 -1.10 -19.13 15.40
N VAL A 300 0.10 -19.00 15.97
CA VAL A 300 1.34 -19.47 15.34
C VAL A 300 1.48 -20.94 15.70
N GLU A 301 1.27 -21.84 14.73
CA GLU A 301 1.65 -23.24 14.89
C GLU A 301 3.18 -23.35 14.86
N ASN A 302 3.76 -23.87 15.94
CA ASN A 302 5.18 -24.15 16.05
C ASN A 302 5.53 -25.33 15.11
N PRO A 303 6.62 -25.29 14.32
CA PRO A 303 7.07 -26.46 13.57
C PRO A 303 7.46 -27.55 14.57
N GLN A 304 6.83 -28.72 14.46
CA GLN A 304 7.21 -29.90 15.24
C GLN A 304 8.58 -30.40 14.77
N ASP A 305 9.44 -30.71 15.75
CA ASP A 305 10.80 -31.22 15.56
C ASP A 305 10.82 -32.50 14.71
N ASP A 306 11.45 -32.42 13.54
CA ASP A 306 11.79 -33.56 12.70
C ASP A 306 13.03 -34.26 13.30
N GLN A 307 12.83 -35.21 14.23
CA GLN A 307 13.88 -36.14 14.64
C GLN A 307 13.83 -37.39 13.76
N GLY A 308 14.91 -37.56 12.98
CA GLY A 308 15.03 -38.54 11.92
C GLY A 308 15.00 -40.00 12.33
N ASP A 309 14.54 -40.81 11.37
CA ASP A 309 14.64 -42.25 11.34
C ASP A 309 16.11 -42.72 11.22
N GLN A 310 16.54 -43.59 12.14
CA GLN A 310 17.55 -44.61 11.85
C GLN A 310 17.04 -46.00 12.29
N PRO A 311 17.38 -47.06 11.55
CA PRO A 311 16.71 -48.36 11.63
C PRO A 311 17.29 -49.25 12.74
N GLY A 312 16.42 -50.12 13.27
CA GLY A 312 16.62 -50.83 14.52
C GLY A 312 17.65 -51.94 14.55
N LEU A 313 17.93 -52.37 15.77
CA LEU A 313 18.40 -53.71 16.13
C LEU A 313 17.76 -54.12 17.46
N ASN A 314 17.13 -55.28 17.43
CA ASN A 314 16.61 -56.07 18.56
C ASN A 314 17.63 -56.19 19.71
N VAL A 315 17.15 -56.37 20.94
CA VAL A 315 17.31 -57.61 21.74
C VAL A 315 16.64 -57.45 23.13
N GLU A 316 15.64 -58.33 23.36
CA GLU A 316 15.23 -58.99 24.62
C GLU A 316 14.74 -58.20 25.87
N ASN A 317 13.40 -58.27 26.10
CA ASN A 317 12.63 -58.81 27.27
C ASN A 317 13.20 -58.73 28.71
N PRO A 318 12.36 -58.93 29.77
CA PRO A 318 10.93 -58.62 29.99
C PRO A 318 10.66 -58.02 31.41
N GLN A 319 9.39 -58.06 31.84
CA GLN A 319 8.84 -57.93 33.22
C GLN A 319 8.37 -56.53 33.60
N ASP A 320 7.29 -56.32 34.34
CA ASP A 320 6.05 -57.05 34.65
C ASP A 320 5.23 -56.02 35.46
N ASP A 321 3.92 -56.22 35.46
CA ASP A 321 2.98 -55.85 36.52
C ASP A 321 2.44 -54.41 36.70
N GLN A 322 1.12 -54.35 36.49
CA GLN A 322 0.04 -53.90 37.40
C GLN A 322 0.11 -52.46 37.97
N GLY A 323 -0.94 -51.66 37.98
CA GLY A 323 -2.37 -51.91 37.82
C GLY A 323 -3.14 -50.66 38.31
N ASP A 324 -4.45 -50.70 38.08
CA ASP A 324 -5.51 -50.00 38.81
C ASP A 324 -5.76 -48.48 38.59
N GLN A 325 -6.75 -48.23 37.72
CA GLN A 325 -7.84 -47.25 37.91
C GLN A 325 -8.76 -47.70 39.10
N PRO A 326 -9.90 -47.04 39.49
CA PRO A 326 -10.63 -45.90 38.89
C PRO A 326 -11.31 -44.89 39.86
N GLY A 327 -11.88 -43.81 39.28
CA GLY A 327 -13.23 -43.34 39.63
C GLY A 327 -13.37 -41.96 40.29
N LEU A 328 -14.09 -41.03 39.65
CA LEU A 328 -15.41 -40.52 40.08
C LEU A 328 -15.83 -39.21 39.36
N ILE A 329 -16.79 -39.38 38.44
CA ILE A 329 -18.06 -38.62 38.16
C ILE A 329 -18.29 -37.18 38.69
N HIS A 330 -18.56 -36.29 37.72
CA HIS A 330 -19.50 -35.14 37.60
C HIS A 330 -19.88 -34.21 38.79
N SER A 331 -19.76 -32.88 38.58
CA SER A 331 -20.89 -31.93 38.39
C SER A 331 -20.45 -30.44 38.35
N GLY A 332 -21.21 -29.57 37.64
CA GLY A 332 -21.42 -28.17 38.05
C GLY A 332 -20.81 -27.00 37.23
N THR A 333 -21.59 -26.48 36.27
CA THR A 333 -21.95 -25.05 36.03
C THR A 333 -20.96 -23.86 36.17
N LEU A 334 -20.70 -23.21 35.02
CA LEU A 334 -20.65 -21.76 34.67
C LEU A 334 -19.55 -20.81 35.24
N PRO A 335 -19.23 -19.70 34.51
CA PRO A 335 -17.86 -19.23 34.32
C PRO A 335 -17.50 -18.03 35.19
N VAL A 336 -16.23 -17.96 35.58
CA VAL A 336 -15.60 -16.73 36.06
C VAL A 336 -14.72 -16.22 34.93
N GLY A 337 -15.16 -15.13 34.30
CA GLY A 337 -14.33 -14.37 33.39
C GLY A 337 -13.16 -13.76 34.17
N ASN A 338 -11.95 -14.22 33.89
CA ASN A 338 -10.73 -13.50 34.22
C ASN A 338 -10.09 -13.07 32.92
N ALA A 339 -10.18 -11.76 32.65
CA ALA A 339 -9.20 -11.08 31.83
C ALA A 339 -7.83 -11.26 32.48
N ILE A 340 -6.88 -11.85 31.74
CA ILE A 340 -5.49 -11.95 32.18
C ILE A 340 -4.61 -11.35 31.09
N CYS A 341 -4.09 -10.16 31.41
CA CYS A 341 -2.87 -9.59 30.83
C CYS A 341 -1.73 -10.60 30.89
N PHE A 342 -0.93 -10.70 29.84
CA PHE A 342 0.47 -11.14 29.91
C PHE A 342 1.30 -10.14 29.11
N ALA A 343 2.10 -9.27 29.73
CA ALA A 343 3.35 -9.56 30.44
C ALA A 343 4.36 -10.26 29.51
N CYS A 344 5.23 -9.45 28.91
CA CYS A 344 6.44 -9.90 28.24
C CYS A 344 7.38 -10.54 29.27
N TYR A 345 7.81 -11.78 29.03
CA TYR A 345 9.05 -12.31 29.57
C TYR A 345 9.96 -12.64 28.37
N LEU A 346 11.01 -11.84 28.22
CA LEU A 346 12.22 -12.17 27.48
C LEU A 346 13.18 -12.74 28.51
N ASP A 347 13.54 -14.01 28.41
CA ASP A 347 14.64 -14.57 29.20
C ASP A 347 15.92 -14.63 28.36
N SER A 348 16.86 -13.78 28.81
CA SER A 348 18.31 -13.93 28.98
C SER A 348 19.19 -14.46 27.85
#